data_AF-A0A086KY69-F1
#
_entry.id   AF-A0A086KY69-F1
#
_cell.length_a   1.000
_cell.length_b   1.000
_cell.length_c   1.000
_cell.angle_alpha   90.00
_cell.angle_beta   90.00
_cell.angle_gamma   90.00
#
_symmetry.space_group_name_H-M   'P 1'
#
loop_
_entity.id
_entity.type
_entity.pdbx_description
1 polymer ?
#
loop_
_entity_poly.entity_id
_entity_poly.type
_entity_poly.pdbx_seq_one_letter_code
_entity_poly.pdbx_strand_id
1 'polypeptide(L)'
;MKQGPPVWFFRPLFSEKMAERPSDEWAALRKELRSHPQYLQLGSASEREKIFQQVCEELTFLNEEKKRNAETVAEDAETKRARLVKTEAAAAFMNMLVERVKNPFTSSEAGSDAIPVDLLKGDSRFHTDNLSESEKQKLFVSFVEEFTTGRLRLFQTKLNTLPCEKLSASFDEVLEELQTNKRLFDGLPQAELLASFEGWKKERSNELKEAFVLWLRQNPDVCRGCDEHGAKFQKLLERLQTDIRYKRLDYIPEERIDLVRQRIREVNLEFVRKPPIGAKASRPAA
;
A
#
# COMPACT_ATOMS: atom_id res chain seq x y z
N MET A 1 66.94 25.69 -40.45
CA MET A 1 66.34 25.49 -39.12
C MET A 1 65.28 24.42 -39.23
N LYS A 2 65.50 23.22 -38.69
CA LYS A 2 64.45 22.19 -38.66
C LYS A 2 63.53 22.53 -37.50
N GLN A 3 62.25 22.81 -37.78
CA GLN A 3 61.23 22.87 -36.74
C GLN A 3 61.25 21.51 -36.03
N GLY A 4 61.62 21.53 -34.74
CA GLY A 4 61.55 20.35 -33.90
C GLY A 4 60.11 19.84 -33.81
N PRO A 5 59.92 18.55 -33.49
CA PRO A 5 58.59 18.00 -33.31
C PRO A 5 57.78 18.83 -32.29
N PRO A 6 56.47 18.98 -32.50
CA PRO A 6 55.66 19.89 -31.71
C PRO A 6 55.59 19.51 -30.22
N VAL A 7 55.37 20.52 -29.39
CA VAL A 7 55.27 20.47 -27.92
C VAL A 7 54.35 19.35 -27.38
N TRP A 8 53.28 19.01 -28.08
CA TRP A 8 52.34 17.95 -27.69
C TRP A 8 52.88 16.52 -27.81
N PHE A 9 54.01 16.30 -28.49
CA PHE A 9 54.62 14.98 -28.64
C PHE A 9 55.37 14.50 -27.37
N PHE A 10 55.70 15.43 -26.46
CA PHE A 10 56.56 15.16 -25.30
C PHE A 10 55.84 15.15 -23.95
N ARG A 11 54.64 15.73 -23.89
CA ARG A 11 53.76 15.66 -22.71
C ARG A 11 53.42 14.20 -22.31
N PRO A 12 53.20 13.25 -23.24
CA PRO A 12 52.97 11.84 -22.90
C PRO A 12 54.15 11.19 -22.15
N LEU A 13 55.40 11.51 -22.51
CA LEU A 13 56.59 10.96 -21.84
C LEU A 13 56.64 11.35 -20.35
N PHE A 14 56.42 12.64 -20.06
CA PHE A 14 56.35 13.10 -18.67
C PHE A 14 55.14 12.50 -17.96
N SER A 15 53.97 12.48 -18.61
CA SER A 15 52.74 11.97 -17.99
C SER A 15 52.86 10.49 -17.62
N GLU A 16 53.41 9.66 -18.51
CA GLU A 16 53.63 8.23 -18.30
C GLU A 16 54.65 7.99 -17.18
N LYS A 17 55.83 8.62 -17.26
CA LYS A 17 56.90 8.41 -16.27
C LYS A 17 56.59 8.97 -14.90
N MET A 18 55.86 10.09 -14.83
CA MET A 18 55.47 10.72 -13.56
C MET A 18 54.27 10.02 -12.93
N ALA A 19 53.36 9.42 -13.72
CA ALA A 19 52.27 8.61 -13.18
C ALA A 19 52.75 7.32 -12.50
N GLU A 20 53.92 6.80 -12.87
CA GLU A 20 54.54 5.60 -12.28
C GLU A 20 55.25 5.88 -10.93
N ARG A 21 55.43 7.16 -10.54
CA ARG A 21 56.20 7.55 -9.35
C ARG A 21 55.40 8.46 -8.42
N PRO A 22 55.62 8.37 -7.10
CA PRO A 22 55.00 9.31 -6.16
C PRO A 22 55.53 10.74 -6.37
N SER A 23 54.73 11.73 -5.98
CA SER A 23 54.94 13.14 -6.35
C SER A 23 56.20 13.78 -5.76
N ASP A 24 56.70 13.24 -4.66
CA ASP A 24 57.97 13.60 -4.02
C ASP A 24 59.20 13.20 -4.85
N GLU A 25 59.07 12.21 -5.74
CA GLU A 25 60.15 11.78 -6.64
C GLU A 25 60.18 12.50 -7.98
N TRP A 26 59.18 13.32 -8.29
CA TRP A 26 59.04 14.00 -9.59
C TRP A 26 60.22 14.95 -9.89
N ALA A 27 60.78 15.59 -8.86
CA ALA A 27 61.97 16.43 -9.00
C ALA A 27 63.24 15.63 -9.35
N ALA A 28 63.36 14.39 -8.87
CA ALA A 28 64.46 13.49 -9.21
C ALA A 28 64.28 12.92 -10.63
N LEU A 29 63.07 12.47 -10.96
CA LEU A 29 62.70 12.00 -12.30
C LEU A 29 62.95 13.08 -13.36
N ARG A 30 62.66 14.35 -13.08
CA ARG A 30 62.99 15.46 -13.98
C ARG A 30 64.49 15.55 -14.28
N LYS A 31 65.36 15.25 -13.31
CA LYS A 31 66.81 15.22 -13.52
C LYS A 31 67.22 14.05 -14.39
N GLU A 32 66.63 12.87 -14.18
CA GLU A 32 66.86 11.66 -14.99
C GLU A 32 66.42 11.85 -16.46
N LEU A 33 65.29 12.52 -16.67
CA LEU A 33 64.78 12.77 -18.01
C LEU A 33 65.67 13.71 -18.84
N ARG A 34 66.60 14.46 -18.23
CA ARG A 34 67.52 15.35 -18.96
C ARG A 34 68.42 14.62 -19.96
N SER A 35 68.74 13.35 -19.70
CA SER A 35 69.49 12.49 -20.61
C SER A 35 68.61 11.74 -21.61
N HIS A 36 67.28 11.88 -21.54
CA HIS A 36 66.38 11.12 -22.40
C HIS A 36 66.40 11.65 -23.84
N PRO A 37 66.49 10.79 -24.88
CA PRO A 37 66.58 11.21 -26.28
C PRO A 37 65.45 12.14 -26.71
N GLN A 38 64.23 11.89 -26.24
CA GLN A 38 63.06 12.73 -26.53
C GLN A 38 63.10 14.07 -25.76
N TYR A 39 63.61 14.10 -24.53
CA TYR A 39 63.76 15.36 -23.78
C TYR A 39 64.78 16.30 -24.44
N LEU A 40 65.85 15.74 -25.02
CA LEU A 40 66.88 16.49 -25.72
C LEU A 40 66.39 17.12 -27.03
N GLN A 41 65.32 16.60 -27.64
CA GLN A 41 64.74 17.14 -28.88
C GLN A 41 63.96 18.45 -28.68
N LEU A 42 63.58 18.79 -27.43
CA LEU A 42 62.94 20.07 -27.11
C LEU A 42 63.98 21.20 -27.13
N GLY A 43 63.92 22.15 -28.06
CA GLY A 43 64.98 23.15 -28.22
C GLY A 43 65.11 24.19 -27.09
N SER A 44 64.04 24.42 -26.33
CA SER A 44 63.98 25.47 -25.31
C SER A 44 63.88 24.92 -23.88
N ALA A 45 64.76 25.38 -22.99
CA ALA A 45 64.69 25.07 -21.57
C ALA A 45 63.40 25.60 -20.90
N SER A 46 62.90 26.74 -21.36
CA SER A 46 61.65 27.33 -20.88
C SER A 46 60.43 26.50 -21.29
N GLU A 47 60.42 25.97 -22.51
CA GLU A 47 59.33 25.08 -22.98
C GLU A 47 59.33 23.75 -22.22
N ARG A 48 60.50 23.16 -21.97
CA ARG A 48 60.64 21.95 -21.14
C ARG A 48 60.09 22.17 -19.74
N GLU A 49 60.37 23.32 -19.14
CA GLU A 49 59.87 23.65 -17.80
C GLU A 49 58.36 23.86 -17.78
N LYS A 50 57.83 24.56 -18.78
CA LYS A 50 56.39 24.77 -18.90
C LYS A 50 55.62 23.45 -19.05
N ILE A 51 56.12 22.52 -19.87
CA ILE A 51 55.50 21.19 -20.03
C ILE A 51 55.55 20.40 -18.73
N PHE A 52 56.71 20.39 -18.04
CA PHE A 52 56.87 19.69 -16.77
C PHE A 52 55.88 20.22 -15.72
N GLN A 53 55.80 21.54 -15.55
CA GLN A 53 54.89 22.18 -14.59
C GLN A 53 53.41 21.87 -14.90
N GLN A 54 53.02 21.91 -16.19
CA GLN A 54 51.67 21.54 -16.60
C GLN A 54 51.32 20.09 -16.28
N VAL A 55 52.26 19.16 -16.48
CA VAL A 55 52.06 17.74 -16.14
C VAL A 55 51.99 17.52 -14.62
N CYS A 56 52.82 18.23 -13.84
CA CYS A 56 52.72 18.22 -12.38
C CYS A 56 51.34 18.67 -11.90
N GLU A 57 50.85 19.81 -12.41
CA GLU A 57 49.55 20.36 -12.04
C GLU A 57 48.40 19.42 -12.44
N GLU A 58 48.45 18.87 -13.65
CA GLU A 58 47.45 17.91 -14.15
C GLU A 58 47.41 16.62 -13.33
N LEU A 59 48.57 16.00 -13.07
CA LEU A 59 48.63 14.76 -12.27
C LEU A 59 48.26 15.00 -10.80
N THR A 60 48.61 16.16 -10.24
CA THR A 60 48.21 16.54 -8.87
C THR A 60 46.69 16.69 -8.80
N PHE A 61 46.11 17.43 -9.75
CA PHE A 61 44.65 17.59 -9.85
C PHE A 61 43.94 16.24 -10.02
N LEU A 62 44.42 15.38 -10.92
CA LEU A 62 43.85 14.04 -11.14
C LEU A 62 43.97 13.15 -9.90
N ASN A 63 45.07 13.21 -9.16
CA ASN A 63 45.24 12.45 -7.91
C ASN A 63 44.34 12.97 -6.79
N GLU A 64 44.17 14.29 -6.65
CA GLU A 64 43.23 14.90 -5.71
C GLU A 64 41.78 14.59 -6.07
N GLU A 65 41.42 14.60 -7.35
CA GLU A 65 40.11 14.19 -7.83
C GLU A 65 39.85 12.70 -7.60
N LYS A 66 40.82 11.82 -7.90
CA LYS A 66 40.72 10.39 -7.57
C LYS A 66 40.56 10.16 -6.07
N LYS A 67 41.31 10.89 -5.23
CA LYS A 67 41.21 10.79 -3.77
C LYS A 67 39.82 11.21 -3.28
N ARG A 68 39.31 12.37 -3.74
CA ARG A 68 37.96 12.83 -3.41
C ARG A 68 36.90 11.83 -3.83
N ASN A 69 36.99 11.30 -5.05
CA ASN A 69 36.06 10.29 -5.55
C ASN A 69 36.12 9.00 -4.71
N ALA A 70 37.32 8.56 -4.30
CA ALA A 70 37.48 7.40 -3.43
C ALA A 70 36.87 7.63 -2.03
N GLU A 71 37.04 8.83 -1.47
CA GLU A 71 36.42 9.24 -0.20
C GLU A 71 34.88 9.25 -0.31
N THR A 72 34.32 9.84 -1.37
CA THR A 72 32.86 9.81 -1.61
C THR A 72 32.33 8.40 -1.77
N VAL A 73 33.02 7.53 -2.53
CA VAL A 73 32.62 6.13 -2.71
C VAL A 73 32.67 5.37 -1.38
N ALA A 74 33.66 5.64 -0.54
CA ALA A 74 33.76 5.03 0.78
C ALA A 74 32.64 5.50 1.72
N GLU A 75 32.33 6.80 1.73
CA GLU A 75 31.23 7.37 2.51
C GLU A 75 29.86 6.81 2.07
N ASP A 76 29.64 6.70 0.76
CA ASP A 76 28.44 6.08 0.19
C ASP A 76 28.32 4.61 0.59
N ALA A 77 29.43 3.87 0.56
CA ALA A 77 29.46 2.47 0.96
C ALA A 77 29.14 2.31 2.46
N GLU A 78 29.68 3.18 3.32
CA GLU A 78 29.41 3.16 4.75
C GLU A 78 27.95 3.51 5.05
N THR A 79 27.42 4.54 4.39
CA THR A 79 26.01 4.94 4.51
C THR A 79 25.08 3.81 4.09
N LYS A 80 25.39 3.11 3.00
CA LYS A 80 24.63 1.93 2.55
C LYS A 80 24.69 0.80 3.56
N ARG A 81 25.87 0.51 4.13
CA ARG A 81 26.03 -0.51 5.18
C ARG A 81 25.21 -0.17 6.43
N ALA A 82 25.31 1.06 6.93
CA ALA A 82 24.54 1.51 8.08
C ALA A 82 23.02 1.39 7.84
N ARG A 83 22.55 1.73 6.64
CA ARG A 83 21.14 1.58 6.26
C ARG A 83 20.71 0.10 6.22
N LEU A 84 21.54 -0.79 5.70
CA LEU A 84 21.25 -2.23 5.67
C LEU A 84 21.12 -2.79 7.09
N VAL A 85 22.08 -2.48 7.97
CA VAL A 85 22.04 -2.90 9.39
C VAL A 85 20.75 -2.43 10.08
N LYS A 86 20.35 -1.17 9.87
CA LYS A 86 19.07 -0.65 10.40
C LYS A 86 17.85 -1.40 9.84
N THR A 87 17.86 -1.71 8.55
CA THR A 87 16.75 -2.42 7.89
C THR A 87 16.62 -3.84 8.43
N GLU A 88 17.73 -4.55 8.59
CA GLU A 88 17.78 -5.89 9.19
C GLU A 88 17.32 -5.88 10.65
N ALA A 89 17.76 -4.88 11.43
CA ALA A 89 17.32 -4.71 12.80
C ALA A 89 15.80 -4.44 12.89
N ALA A 90 15.26 -3.59 12.01
CA ALA A 90 13.82 -3.32 11.93
C ALA A 90 13.03 -4.59 11.58
N ALA A 91 13.49 -5.36 10.60
CA ALA A 91 12.86 -6.63 10.23
C ALA A 91 12.90 -7.65 11.38
N ALA A 92 14.04 -7.76 12.07
CA ALA A 92 14.19 -8.63 13.22
C ALA A 92 13.26 -8.23 14.38
N PHE A 93 13.12 -6.92 14.63
CA PHE A 93 12.21 -6.37 15.63
C PHE A 93 10.74 -6.68 15.28
N MET A 94 10.33 -6.46 14.02
CA MET A 94 8.97 -6.79 13.56
C MET A 94 8.66 -8.28 13.67
N ASN A 95 9.59 -9.15 13.28
CA ASN A 95 9.42 -10.60 13.43
C ASN A 95 9.27 -11.01 14.90
N MET A 96 10.06 -10.41 15.79
CA MET A 96 9.91 -10.61 17.23
C MET A 96 8.54 -10.19 17.74
N LEU A 97 8.00 -9.05 17.29
CA LEU A 97 6.64 -8.62 17.65
C LEU A 97 5.59 -9.66 17.21
N VAL A 98 5.66 -10.15 15.98
CA VAL A 98 4.75 -11.21 15.48
C VAL A 98 4.86 -12.50 16.31
N GLU A 99 6.07 -12.87 16.72
CA GLU A 99 6.33 -14.06 17.52
C GLU A 99 5.82 -13.94 18.96
N ARG A 100 6.02 -12.79 19.60
CA ARG A 100 5.81 -12.59 21.05
C ARG A 100 4.53 -11.87 21.41
N VAL A 101 4.07 -10.93 20.57
CA VAL A 101 2.88 -10.11 20.79
C VAL A 101 1.72 -10.70 20.01
N LYS A 102 0.99 -11.63 20.63
CA LYS A 102 -0.16 -12.31 19.99
C LYS A 102 -1.43 -11.47 19.93
N ASN A 103 -1.59 -10.56 20.88
CA ASN A 103 -2.65 -9.57 20.90
C ASN A 103 -2.06 -8.26 21.47
N PRO A 104 -1.83 -7.24 20.63
CA PRO A 104 -1.24 -5.99 21.09
C PRO A 104 -2.17 -5.17 21.99
N PHE A 105 -3.48 -5.48 22.02
CA PHE A 105 -4.48 -4.71 22.76
C PHE A 105 -4.71 -5.20 24.20
N THR A 106 -4.34 -6.44 24.51
CA THR A 106 -4.61 -7.03 25.84
C THR A 106 -3.55 -6.72 26.89
N SER A 107 -2.41 -6.15 26.49
CA SER A 107 -1.23 -6.03 27.36
C SER A 107 -1.01 -4.64 27.97
N SER A 108 -1.84 -3.65 27.66
CA SER A 108 -1.60 -2.27 28.10
C SER A 108 -2.83 -1.65 28.73
N GLU A 109 -2.75 -1.35 30.03
CA GLU A 109 -3.69 -0.44 30.72
C GLU A 109 -3.63 1.00 30.13
N ALA A 110 -2.60 1.31 29.34
CA ALA A 110 -2.33 2.62 28.75
C ALA A 110 -2.76 2.74 27.26
N GLY A 111 -3.53 1.79 26.74
CA GLY A 111 -3.95 1.78 25.34
C GLY A 111 -2.92 1.17 24.39
N SER A 112 -3.30 1.04 23.12
CA SER A 112 -2.62 0.29 22.05
C SER A 112 -1.21 0.76 21.69
N ASP A 113 -0.74 1.85 22.29
CA ASP A 113 0.43 2.57 21.81
C ASP A 113 1.69 2.24 22.63
N ALA A 114 1.59 1.48 23.71
CA ALA A 114 2.76 1.13 24.52
C ALA A 114 3.34 -0.23 24.12
N ILE A 115 4.67 -0.27 23.89
CA ILE A 115 5.38 -1.53 23.65
C ILE A 115 5.26 -2.42 24.91
N PRO A 116 4.81 -3.68 24.79
CA PRO A 116 4.68 -4.58 25.94
C PRO A 116 6.04 -5.15 26.34
N VAL A 117 6.86 -4.34 27.02
CA VAL A 117 8.25 -4.66 27.39
C VAL A 117 8.36 -6.00 28.12
N ASP A 118 7.39 -6.36 28.97
CA ASP A 118 7.41 -7.62 29.71
C ASP A 118 7.41 -8.87 28.80
N LEU A 119 6.79 -8.78 27.62
CA LEU A 119 6.76 -9.87 26.64
C LEU A 119 8.06 -9.94 25.81
N LEU A 120 8.83 -8.85 25.78
CA LEU A 120 9.95 -8.67 24.86
C LEU A 120 11.32 -8.66 25.55
N LYS A 121 11.39 -8.31 26.84
CA LYS A 121 12.65 -8.13 27.59
C LYS A 121 13.54 -9.37 27.65
N GLY A 122 12.99 -10.56 27.44
CA GLY A 122 13.76 -11.81 27.36
C GLY A 122 14.35 -12.11 25.98
N ASP A 123 14.02 -11.33 24.95
CA ASP A 123 14.53 -11.51 23.59
C ASP A 123 15.77 -10.66 23.34
N SER A 124 16.84 -11.27 22.83
CA SER A 124 18.07 -10.54 22.49
C SER A 124 17.86 -9.49 21.39
N ARG A 125 16.88 -9.68 20.50
CA ARG A 125 16.55 -8.72 19.42
C ARG A 125 15.97 -7.41 19.96
N PHE A 126 15.39 -7.41 21.16
CA PHE A 126 14.82 -6.20 21.77
C PHE A 126 15.90 -5.22 22.26
N HIS A 127 17.05 -5.75 22.67
CA HIS A 127 18.16 -5.01 23.30
C HIS A 127 19.23 -4.53 22.31
N THR A 128 18.99 -4.64 21.00
CA THR A 128 19.98 -4.18 20.01
C THR A 128 20.01 -2.65 19.94
N ASP A 129 21.20 -2.06 19.92
CA ASP A 129 21.42 -0.60 19.79
C ASP A 129 21.26 -0.07 18.35
N ASN A 130 20.99 -0.97 17.39
CA ASN A 130 20.80 -0.62 15.98
C ASN A 130 19.51 0.20 15.72
N LEU A 131 18.57 0.20 16.68
CA LEU A 131 17.34 0.98 16.64
C LEU A 131 17.22 1.80 17.92
N SER A 132 16.95 3.09 17.77
CA SER A 132 16.55 3.96 18.87
C SER A 132 15.17 3.58 19.40
N GLU A 133 14.87 3.96 20.65
CA GLU A 133 13.55 3.74 21.25
C GLU A 133 12.42 4.39 20.45
N SER A 134 12.67 5.56 19.83
CA SER A 134 11.70 6.20 18.93
C SER A 134 11.43 5.38 17.66
N GLU A 135 12.45 4.75 17.08
CA GLU A 135 12.29 3.87 15.92
C GLU A 135 11.53 2.60 16.29
N LYS A 136 11.86 1.97 17.43
CA LYS A 136 11.11 0.81 17.96
C LYS A 136 9.63 1.15 18.19
N GLN A 137 9.37 2.34 18.75
CA GLN A 137 8.01 2.82 18.99
C GLN A 137 7.23 3.01 17.69
N LYS A 138 7.83 3.63 16.66
CA LYS A 138 7.18 3.78 15.35
C LYS A 138 6.88 2.44 14.69
N LEU A 139 7.83 1.50 14.75
CA LEU A 139 7.63 0.15 14.24
C LEU A 139 6.51 -0.58 14.98
N PHE A 140 6.43 -0.41 16.31
CA PHE A 140 5.35 -0.99 17.10
C PHE A 140 3.98 -0.41 16.73
N VAL A 141 3.84 0.91 16.60
CA VAL A 141 2.58 1.53 16.14
C VAL A 141 2.17 0.98 14.77
N SER A 142 3.10 0.91 13.82
CA SER A 142 2.83 0.34 12.50
C SER A 142 2.44 -1.13 12.57
N PHE A 143 3.08 -1.92 13.44
CA PHE A 143 2.71 -3.32 13.70
C PHE A 143 1.27 -3.43 14.23
N VAL A 144 0.89 -2.57 15.17
CA VAL A 144 -0.47 -2.54 15.74
C VAL A 144 -1.49 -2.17 14.66
N GLU A 145 -1.23 -1.14 13.85
CA GLU A 145 -2.11 -0.73 12.75
C GLU A 145 -2.31 -1.84 11.71
N GLU A 146 -1.22 -2.50 11.29
CA GLU A 146 -1.27 -3.63 10.37
C GLU A 146 -2.03 -4.82 10.97
N PHE A 147 -1.81 -5.10 12.26
CA PHE A 147 -2.51 -6.15 12.99
C PHE A 147 -4.01 -5.85 13.09
N THR A 148 -4.41 -4.63 13.47
CA THR A 148 -5.82 -4.17 13.48
C THR A 148 -6.44 -4.35 12.11
N THR A 149 -5.79 -3.84 11.07
CA THR A 149 -6.27 -3.92 9.69
C THR A 149 -6.47 -5.36 9.25
N GLY A 150 -5.50 -6.24 9.53
CA GLY A 150 -5.59 -7.66 9.22
C GLY A 150 -6.74 -8.35 9.94
N ARG A 151 -6.95 -8.03 11.22
CA ARG A 151 -8.05 -8.59 12.02
C ARG A 151 -9.42 -8.09 11.57
N LEU A 152 -9.56 -6.82 11.19
CA LEU A 152 -10.81 -6.29 10.64
C LEU A 152 -11.15 -6.91 9.28
N ARG A 153 -10.14 -7.13 8.42
CA ARG A 153 -10.34 -7.89 7.17
C ARG A 153 -10.81 -9.32 7.44
N LEU A 154 -10.24 -9.98 8.45
CA LEU A 154 -10.69 -11.31 8.86
C LEU A 154 -12.13 -11.27 9.40
N PHE A 155 -12.49 -10.26 10.19
CA PHE A 155 -13.85 -10.06 10.68
C PHE A 155 -14.84 -9.88 9.53
N GLN A 156 -14.54 -9.00 8.57
CA GLN A 156 -15.36 -8.80 7.37
C GLN A 156 -15.48 -10.07 6.52
N THR A 157 -14.38 -10.82 6.36
CA THR A 157 -14.40 -12.11 5.65
C THR A 157 -15.36 -13.09 6.34
N LYS A 158 -15.31 -13.16 7.67
CA LYS A 158 -16.21 -14.01 8.47
C LYS A 158 -17.67 -13.54 8.39
N LEU A 159 -17.94 -12.24 8.47
CA LEU A 159 -19.28 -11.68 8.25
C LEU A 159 -19.86 -12.14 6.91
N ASN A 160 -19.05 -12.12 5.85
CA ASN A 160 -19.47 -12.56 4.52
C ASN A 160 -19.77 -14.07 4.40
N THR A 161 -19.42 -14.88 5.39
CA THR A 161 -19.80 -16.29 5.47
C THR A 161 -21.09 -16.54 6.22
N LEU A 162 -21.61 -15.52 6.93
CA LEU A 162 -22.84 -15.67 7.70
C LEU A 162 -24.06 -15.81 6.78
N PRO A 163 -25.03 -16.63 7.17
CA PRO A 163 -26.27 -16.77 6.43
C PRO A 163 -27.18 -15.53 6.66
N CYS A 164 -28.12 -15.28 5.74
CA CYS A 164 -28.94 -14.07 5.75
C CYS A 164 -29.83 -13.91 7.00
N GLU A 165 -30.13 -15.02 7.68
CA GLU A 165 -30.87 -15.07 8.94
C GLU A 165 -30.15 -14.28 10.04
N LYS A 166 -28.84 -14.05 9.92
CA LYS A 166 -28.05 -13.25 10.87
C LYS A 166 -28.21 -11.75 10.70
N LEU A 167 -28.94 -11.28 9.68
CA LEU A 167 -29.24 -9.85 9.53
C LEU A 167 -30.17 -9.31 10.63
N SER A 168 -30.99 -10.16 11.27
CA SER A 168 -31.81 -9.77 12.41
C SER A 168 -31.06 -9.76 13.73
N ALA A 169 -29.88 -10.38 13.80
CA ALA A 169 -29.11 -10.47 15.02
C ALA A 169 -28.49 -9.11 15.41
N SER A 170 -28.27 -8.95 16.70
CA SER A 170 -27.50 -7.83 17.27
C SER A 170 -26.01 -7.97 16.98
N PHE A 171 -25.27 -6.87 17.11
CA PHE A 171 -23.82 -6.88 16.96
C PHE A 171 -23.16 -7.86 17.94
N ASP A 172 -23.59 -7.89 19.20
CA ASP A 172 -23.00 -8.74 20.23
C ASP A 172 -23.19 -10.23 19.92
N GLU A 173 -24.39 -10.65 19.49
CA GLU A 173 -24.66 -12.03 19.09
C GLU A 173 -23.79 -12.47 17.91
N VAL A 174 -23.63 -11.60 16.91
CA VAL A 174 -22.80 -11.87 15.74
C VAL A 174 -21.32 -11.92 16.13
N LEU A 175 -20.87 -11.00 16.98
CA LEU A 175 -19.50 -10.98 17.48
C LEU A 175 -19.19 -12.27 18.26
N GLU A 176 -20.10 -12.71 19.12
CA GLU A 176 -19.97 -13.96 19.88
C GLU A 176 -19.87 -15.19 18.96
N GLU A 177 -20.68 -15.24 17.90
CA GLU A 177 -20.64 -16.32 16.92
C GLU A 177 -19.32 -16.33 16.12
N LEU A 178 -18.81 -15.16 15.75
CA LEU A 178 -17.64 -15.03 14.90
C LEU A 178 -16.31 -15.19 15.64
N GLN A 179 -16.24 -14.81 16.91
CA GLN A 179 -14.98 -14.80 17.67
C GLN A 179 -14.44 -16.21 17.95
N THR A 180 -15.29 -17.25 17.93
CA THR A 180 -14.97 -18.65 18.30
C THR A 180 -14.33 -18.77 19.70
N ASN A 181 -13.98 -19.98 20.15
CA ASN A 181 -13.31 -20.18 21.45
C ASN A 181 -11.96 -19.43 21.61
N LYS A 182 -11.38 -18.95 20.50
CA LYS A 182 -10.08 -18.26 20.49
C LYS A 182 -10.16 -16.76 20.76
N ARG A 183 -11.37 -16.20 20.99
CA ARG A 183 -11.58 -14.77 21.26
C ARG A 183 -10.84 -13.87 20.25
N LEU A 184 -11.06 -14.16 18.97
CA LEU A 184 -10.23 -13.66 17.86
C LEU A 184 -10.22 -12.13 17.70
N PHE A 185 -11.19 -11.44 18.29
CA PHE A 185 -11.44 -10.02 18.13
C PHE A 185 -11.35 -9.24 19.45
N ASP A 186 -10.96 -9.89 20.55
CA ASP A 186 -10.80 -9.25 21.85
C ASP A 186 -9.78 -8.11 21.78
N GLY A 187 -10.15 -6.97 22.36
CA GLY A 187 -9.32 -5.77 22.46
C GLY A 187 -9.24 -4.92 21.19
N LEU A 188 -9.84 -5.35 20.07
CA LEU A 188 -9.97 -4.49 18.90
C LEU A 188 -10.88 -3.29 19.18
N PRO A 189 -10.69 -2.16 18.49
CA PRO A 189 -11.58 -1.01 18.59
C PRO A 189 -13.03 -1.39 18.25
N GLN A 190 -13.92 -1.35 19.25
CA GLN A 190 -15.32 -1.75 19.09
C GLN A 190 -16.05 -0.92 18.04
N ALA A 191 -15.70 0.37 17.93
CA ALA A 191 -16.26 1.28 16.92
C ALA A 191 -15.97 0.80 15.48
N GLU A 192 -14.79 0.25 15.22
CA GLU A 192 -14.39 -0.25 13.89
C GLU A 192 -15.09 -1.57 13.55
N LEU A 193 -15.21 -2.48 14.54
CA LEU A 193 -15.99 -3.71 14.38
C LEU A 193 -17.46 -3.41 14.10
N LEU A 194 -18.06 -2.49 14.86
CA LEU A 194 -19.44 -2.07 14.67
C LEU A 194 -19.66 -1.45 13.29
N ALA A 195 -18.76 -0.56 12.86
CA ALA A 195 -18.83 0.03 11.53
C ALA A 195 -18.76 -1.03 10.42
N SER A 196 -17.88 -2.03 10.56
CA SER A 196 -17.79 -3.16 9.63
C SER A 196 -19.06 -4.01 9.59
N PHE A 197 -19.65 -4.28 10.76
CA PHE A 197 -20.92 -5.01 10.89
C PHE A 197 -22.09 -4.28 10.23
N GLU A 198 -22.26 -2.99 10.52
CA GLU A 198 -23.33 -2.17 9.93
C GLU A 198 -23.17 -2.03 8.41
N GLY A 199 -21.92 -1.88 7.94
CA GLY A 199 -21.59 -1.90 6.52
C GLY A 199 -22.03 -3.20 5.84
N TRP A 200 -21.64 -4.34 6.40
CA TRP A 200 -22.05 -5.65 5.91
C TRP A 200 -23.58 -5.83 5.91
N LYS A 201 -24.26 -5.46 7.01
CA LYS A 201 -25.72 -5.57 7.13
C LYS A 201 -26.42 -4.74 6.05
N LYS A 202 -25.93 -3.52 5.79
CA LYS A 202 -26.45 -2.65 4.73
C LYS A 202 -26.24 -3.25 3.34
N GLU A 203 -25.03 -3.72 3.02
CA GLU A 203 -24.71 -4.32 1.72
C GLU A 203 -25.58 -5.55 1.44
N ARG A 204 -25.64 -6.49 2.39
CA ARG A 204 -26.46 -7.70 2.26
C ARG A 204 -27.94 -7.40 2.19
N SER A 205 -28.43 -6.44 2.97
CA SER A 205 -29.81 -5.96 2.90
C SER A 205 -30.14 -5.44 1.49
N ASN A 206 -29.25 -4.63 0.90
CA ASN A 206 -29.45 -4.11 -0.45
C ASN A 206 -29.45 -5.23 -1.51
N GLU A 207 -28.51 -6.17 -1.46
CA GLU A 207 -28.48 -7.31 -2.38
C GLU A 207 -29.78 -8.13 -2.35
N LEU A 208 -30.31 -8.40 -1.13
CA LEU A 208 -31.56 -9.14 -0.97
C LEU A 208 -32.76 -8.35 -1.49
N LYS A 209 -32.81 -7.04 -1.24
CA LYS A 209 -33.87 -6.15 -1.76
C LYS A 209 -33.83 -6.09 -3.28
N GLU A 210 -32.66 -5.95 -3.90
CA GLU A 210 -32.51 -5.94 -5.35
C GLU A 210 -32.98 -7.25 -5.98
N ALA A 211 -32.58 -8.39 -5.41
CA ALA A 211 -33.03 -9.71 -5.86
C ALA A 211 -34.56 -9.88 -5.72
N PHE A 212 -35.14 -9.38 -4.63
CA PHE A 212 -36.57 -9.39 -4.41
C PHE A 212 -37.32 -8.49 -5.41
N VAL A 213 -36.85 -7.27 -5.64
CA VAL A 213 -37.44 -6.35 -6.63
C VAL A 213 -37.37 -6.93 -8.04
N LEU A 214 -36.23 -7.53 -8.41
CA LEU A 214 -36.09 -8.18 -9.71
C LEU A 214 -37.09 -9.33 -9.89
N TRP A 215 -37.30 -10.12 -8.84
CA TRP A 215 -38.33 -11.15 -8.83
C TRP A 215 -39.74 -10.58 -8.93
N LEU A 216 -40.08 -9.54 -8.16
CA LEU A 216 -41.39 -8.89 -8.22
C LEU A 216 -41.71 -8.36 -9.63
N ARG A 217 -40.69 -7.89 -10.37
CA ARG A 217 -40.85 -7.46 -11.77
C ARG A 217 -41.26 -8.59 -12.71
N GLN A 218 -40.87 -9.81 -12.39
CA GLN A 218 -41.13 -11.01 -13.20
C GLN A 218 -42.33 -11.82 -12.67
N ASN A 219 -42.83 -11.48 -11.48
CA ASN A 219 -43.88 -12.24 -10.82
C ASN A 219 -45.27 -11.93 -11.45
N PRO A 220 -46.00 -12.95 -11.95
CA PRO A 220 -47.29 -12.74 -12.61
C PRO A 220 -48.42 -12.28 -11.67
N ASP A 221 -48.29 -12.53 -10.36
CA ASP A 221 -49.28 -12.09 -9.37
C ASP A 221 -49.25 -10.57 -9.14
N VAL A 222 -48.13 -9.90 -9.45
CA VAL A 222 -47.99 -8.44 -9.37
C VAL A 222 -48.29 -7.83 -10.75
N CYS A 223 -49.58 -7.77 -11.07
CA CYS A 223 -50.07 -7.35 -12.38
C CYS A 223 -50.89 -6.06 -12.33
N ARG A 224 -51.37 -5.62 -13.50
CA ARG A 224 -52.14 -4.38 -13.65
C ARG A 224 -53.41 -4.39 -12.81
N GLY A 225 -53.73 -3.23 -12.21
CA GLY A 225 -54.94 -3.08 -11.41
C GLY A 225 -54.88 -3.77 -10.06
N CYS A 226 -53.69 -4.19 -9.60
CA CYS A 226 -53.49 -4.57 -8.21
C CYS A 226 -53.69 -3.36 -7.29
N ASP A 227 -54.39 -3.59 -6.18
CA ASP A 227 -54.57 -2.61 -5.12
C ASP A 227 -53.36 -2.64 -4.18
N GLU A 228 -52.91 -1.47 -3.71
CA GLU A 228 -51.80 -1.33 -2.74
C GLU A 228 -52.22 -1.60 -1.28
N HIS A 229 -53.53 -1.73 -1.04
CA HIS A 229 -54.14 -1.85 0.27
C HIS A 229 -55.38 -2.76 0.25
N GLY A 230 -55.86 -3.15 1.44
CA GLY A 230 -57.09 -3.90 1.61
C GLY A 230 -56.99 -5.40 1.36
N ALA A 231 -58.14 -6.08 1.28
CA ALA A 231 -58.21 -7.54 1.28
C ALA A 231 -57.54 -8.20 0.06
N LYS A 232 -57.56 -7.55 -1.12
CA LYS A 232 -56.88 -8.08 -2.30
C LYS A 232 -55.36 -7.98 -2.19
N PHE A 233 -54.86 -6.90 -1.60
CA PHE A 233 -53.43 -6.75 -1.30
C PHE A 233 -52.97 -7.81 -0.30
N GLN A 234 -53.76 -8.08 0.74
CA GLN A 234 -53.43 -9.12 1.71
C GLN A 234 -53.33 -10.52 1.06
N LYS A 235 -54.29 -10.87 0.19
CA LYS A 235 -54.24 -12.12 -0.60
C LYS A 235 -53.06 -12.19 -1.57
N LEU A 236 -52.54 -11.05 -2.04
CA LEU A 236 -51.30 -11.01 -2.81
C LEU A 236 -50.10 -11.30 -1.91
N LEU A 237 -49.98 -10.64 -0.75
CA LEU A 237 -48.91 -10.91 0.21
C LEU A 237 -48.89 -12.39 0.64
N GLU A 238 -50.06 -12.99 0.87
CA GLU A 238 -50.20 -14.42 1.20
C GLU A 238 -49.67 -15.37 0.10
N ARG A 239 -49.70 -14.94 -1.17
CA ARG A 239 -49.08 -15.68 -2.27
C ARG A 239 -47.58 -15.45 -2.30
N LEU A 240 -47.15 -14.20 -2.17
CA LEU A 240 -45.74 -13.81 -2.24
C LEU A 240 -44.91 -14.42 -1.10
N GLN A 241 -45.47 -14.59 0.10
CA GLN A 241 -44.78 -15.17 1.25
C GLN A 241 -44.32 -16.61 1.06
N THR A 242 -44.82 -17.30 0.03
CA THR A 242 -44.38 -18.68 -0.29
C THR A 242 -42.96 -18.70 -0.86
N ASP A 243 -42.50 -17.62 -1.49
CA ASP A 243 -41.19 -17.52 -2.14
C ASP A 243 -40.07 -17.22 -1.14
N ILE A 244 -38.92 -17.87 -1.33
CA ILE A 244 -37.75 -17.70 -0.45
C ILE A 244 -37.22 -16.26 -0.43
N ARG A 245 -37.32 -15.52 -1.54
CA ARG A 245 -36.86 -14.12 -1.61
C ARG A 245 -37.71 -13.20 -0.74
N TYR A 246 -39.00 -13.50 -0.59
CA TYR A 246 -39.87 -12.78 0.34
C TYR A 246 -39.49 -13.06 1.80
N LYS A 247 -39.24 -14.34 2.12
CA LYS A 247 -38.86 -14.79 3.47
C LYS A 247 -37.51 -14.26 3.92
N ARG A 248 -36.53 -14.15 3.01
CA ARG A 248 -35.20 -13.58 3.32
C ARG A 248 -35.25 -12.13 3.83
N LEU A 249 -36.37 -11.43 3.61
CA LEU A 249 -36.60 -10.07 4.09
C LEU A 249 -37.51 -10.03 5.35
N ASP A 250 -37.73 -11.17 6.03
CA ASP A 250 -38.56 -11.25 7.25
C ASP A 250 -38.07 -10.33 8.38
N TYR A 251 -36.77 -10.01 8.42
CA TYR A 251 -36.19 -9.12 9.43
C TYR A 251 -36.53 -7.63 9.21
N ILE A 252 -37.06 -7.26 8.04
CA ILE A 252 -37.50 -5.89 7.69
C ILE A 252 -38.90 -5.94 7.06
N PRO A 253 -39.92 -6.35 7.84
CA PRO A 253 -41.25 -6.65 7.31
C PRO A 253 -41.93 -5.43 6.66
N GLU A 254 -41.77 -4.25 7.26
CA GLU A 254 -42.36 -3.01 6.75
C GLU A 254 -41.75 -2.58 5.41
N GLU A 255 -40.41 -2.51 5.32
CA GLU A 255 -39.72 -2.16 4.08
C GLU A 255 -40.02 -3.16 2.96
N ARG A 256 -40.11 -4.45 3.28
CA ARG A 256 -40.50 -5.48 2.32
C ARG A 256 -41.89 -5.21 1.75
N ILE A 257 -42.86 -4.87 2.59
CA ILE A 257 -44.23 -4.54 2.15
C ILE A 257 -44.19 -3.29 1.26
N ASP A 258 -43.39 -2.29 1.60
CA ASP A 258 -43.23 -1.08 0.80
C ASP A 258 -42.63 -1.35 -0.58
N LEU A 259 -41.69 -2.29 -0.70
CA LEU A 259 -41.18 -2.73 -2.01
C LEU A 259 -42.28 -3.35 -2.89
N VAL A 260 -43.21 -4.10 -2.31
CA VAL A 260 -44.37 -4.65 -3.04
C VAL A 260 -45.29 -3.52 -3.50
N ARG A 261 -45.63 -2.58 -2.60
CA ARG A 261 -46.46 -1.40 -2.93
C ARG A 261 -45.81 -0.57 -4.04
N GLN A 262 -44.51 -0.33 -3.94
CA GLN A 262 -43.74 0.40 -4.95
C GLN A 262 -43.84 -0.30 -6.31
N ARG A 263 -43.69 -1.63 -6.37
CA ARG A 263 -43.81 -2.33 -7.64
C ARG A 263 -45.22 -2.24 -8.24
N ILE A 264 -46.26 -2.32 -7.43
CA ILE A 264 -47.65 -2.13 -7.88
C ILE A 264 -47.82 -0.74 -8.52
N ARG A 265 -47.30 0.31 -7.88
CA ARG A 265 -47.30 1.68 -8.43
C ARG A 265 -46.61 1.73 -9.78
N GLU A 266 -45.42 1.14 -9.90
CA GLU A 266 -44.66 1.10 -11.16
C GLU A 266 -45.45 0.44 -12.29
N VAL A 267 -46.04 -0.73 -12.04
CA VAL A 267 -46.84 -1.47 -13.05
C VAL A 267 -48.08 -0.67 -13.49
N ASN A 268 -48.74 -0.01 -12.54
CA ASN A 268 -49.91 0.82 -12.84
C ASN A 268 -49.50 2.10 -13.62
N LEU A 269 -48.33 2.69 -13.35
CA LEU A 269 -47.82 3.86 -14.08
C LEU A 269 -47.28 3.53 -15.48
N GLU A 270 -46.60 2.39 -15.66
CA GLU A 270 -46.14 1.89 -16.97
C GLU A 270 -47.32 1.74 -17.95
N PHE A 271 -48.51 1.45 -17.44
CA PHE A 271 -49.74 1.37 -18.22
C PHE A 271 -50.26 2.73 -18.68
N VAL A 272 -50.28 3.74 -17.80
CA VAL A 272 -50.72 5.10 -18.16
C VAL A 272 -49.85 5.68 -19.30
N ARG A 273 -48.56 5.32 -19.33
CA ARG A 273 -47.61 5.78 -20.36
C ARG A 273 -47.68 5.03 -21.69
N LYS A 274 -48.29 3.84 -21.75
CA LYS A 274 -48.48 3.05 -22.98
C LYS A 274 -49.98 2.88 -23.26
N PRO A 275 -50.62 3.79 -24.00
CA PRO A 275 -51.99 3.57 -24.45
C PRO A 275 -52.03 2.33 -25.36
N PRO A 276 -53.16 1.60 -25.40
CA PRO A 276 -53.29 0.48 -26.32
C PRO A 276 -53.17 0.98 -27.77
N ILE A 277 -52.35 0.30 -28.57
CA ILE A 277 -52.12 0.55 -30.01
C ILE A 277 -53.43 0.48 -30.85
N GLY A 278 -54.57 0.14 -30.23
CA GLY A 278 -55.88 -0.01 -30.86
C GLY A 278 -56.78 1.23 -30.92
N ALA A 279 -56.40 2.39 -30.39
CA ALA A 279 -57.17 3.62 -30.61
C ALA A 279 -56.93 4.14 -32.03
N LYS A 280 -57.58 3.49 -33.01
CA LYS A 280 -57.71 3.98 -34.39
C LYS A 280 -58.19 5.43 -34.34
N ALA A 281 -57.36 6.36 -34.79
CA ALA A 281 -57.80 7.70 -35.15
C ALA A 281 -58.92 7.56 -36.20
N SER A 282 -60.16 7.84 -35.79
CA SER A 282 -61.26 8.07 -36.71
C SER A 282 -60.87 9.23 -37.61
N ARG A 283 -60.62 8.96 -38.90
CA ARG A 283 -60.51 9.99 -39.93
C ARG A 283 -61.82 10.80 -39.95
N PRO A 284 -61.77 12.13 -40.05
CA PRO A 284 -62.98 12.91 -40.31
C PRO A 284 -63.44 12.61 -41.74
N ALA A 285 -64.73 12.30 -41.90
CA ALA A 285 -65.36 12.22 -43.20
C ALA A 285 -65.42 13.63 -43.80
N ALA A 286 -65.09 13.73 -45.09
CA ALA A 286 -65.23 14.93 -45.92
C ALA A 286 -66.71 15.21 -46.24
#